data_AF-A0A2G2J2W7-F1
#
_entry.id   AF-A0A2G2J2W7-F1
#
_cell.length_a   1.000
_cell.length_b   1.000
_cell.length_c   1.000
_cell.angle_alpha   90.00
_cell.angle_beta   90.00
_cell.angle_gamma   90.00
#
_symmetry.space_group_name_H-M   'P 1'
#
loop_
_entity.id
_entity.type
_entity.pdbx_description
1 polymer ?
#
loop_
_entity_poly.entity_id
_entity_poly.type
_entity_poly.pdbx_seq_one_letter_code
_entity_poly.pdbx_strand_id
1 'polypeptide(L)'
;MTLIRLSNICLNFLTNVSIPIRNIYYLMLYAWGKFTPGALVDVGQDISPDLPNLFAKVLNQSTKRLLRRGLGQGYVGYTDETRCPRGKLRMDLIAKRQTLLRGFAVCDMDEFTLDILHNQILKSTLRKLSSCKDVQQSLRHELRLTLKRFANVTDIRVSGSVFARVQLSRNLAHYGLPLKISEFVFHSLMPDELGSGNKFKNILENEKQMAAIFEAFLLNFYKLESQNFEVGSQRLQWDAVSQNSAHLNFLPGMQTDITLKGTKSNAGRIIVSDAKYYKEALTKGRFGKKTVRSAHLYQLSTYLIHTQSKNPDAVVSGLLIYPTSGDCLSLDYTIMGFPVKIVSVNLNQAWHDIHEELLGFI
;
A
#
# COMPACT_ATOMS: atom_id res chain seq x y z
N MET A 1 26.68 45.16 1.91
CA MET A 1 25.28 45.63 1.88
C MET A 1 24.53 44.78 0.87
N THR A 2 23.75 43.86 1.41
CA THR A 2 23.22 42.64 0.80
C THR A 2 21.98 42.95 -0.04
N LEU A 3 21.95 42.54 -1.31
CA LEU A 3 20.73 42.50 -2.12
C LEU A 3 20.43 41.04 -2.46
N ILE A 4 19.62 40.42 -1.61
CA ILE A 4 19.03 39.10 -1.84
C ILE A 4 17.90 39.29 -2.86
N ARG A 5 18.05 38.66 -4.03
CA ARG A 5 16.99 38.53 -5.03
C ARG A 5 15.83 37.72 -4.46
N LEU A 6 14.76 38.41 -4.07
CA LEU A 6 13.42 37.87 -3.97
C LEU A 6 12.78 37.95 -5.36
N SER A 7 12.57 36.83 -6.04
CA SER A 7 11.69 36.80 -7.22
C SER A 7 11.27 35.36 -7.56
N ASN A 8 10.05 35.01 -7.16
CA ASN A 8 8.98 34.41 -7.98
C ASN A 8 8.09 33.49 -7.14
N ILE A 9 7.21 34.11 -6.35
CA ILE A 9 5.98 33.48 -5.87
C ILE A 9 4.86 34.06 -6.73
N CYS A 10 4.62 33.47 -7.89
CA CYS A 10 3.41 33.73 -8.68
C CYS A 10 2.41 32.61 -8.39
N LEU A 11 1.49 32.87 -7.46
CA LEU A 11 0.31 32.05 -7.23
C LEU A 11 -0.63 32.18 -8.41
N ASN A 12 -0.95 31.06 -9.06
CA ASN A 12 -2.22 30.89 -9.77
C ASN A 12 -2.81 29.53 -9.39
N PHE A 13 -3.69 29.54 -8.38
CA PHE A 13 -4.52 28.40 -8.03
C PHE A 13 -5.71 28.33 -8.98
N LEU A 14 -5.49 27.77 -10.17
CA LEU A 14 -6.57 27.20 -10.98
C LEU A 14 -6.72 25.73 -10.62
N THR A 15 -7.86 25.45 -10.00
CA THR A 15 -8.42 24.15 -9.63
C THR A 15 -8.39 23.15 -10.80
N ASN A 16 -8.10 21.87 -10.49
CA ASN A 16 -8.01 20.69 -11.37
C ASN A 16 -6.66 20.35 -12.00
N VAL A 17 -5.60 20.23 -11.19
CA VAL A 17 -4.45 19.41 -11.59
C VAL A 17 -4.55 18.04 -10.93
N SER A 18 -5.00 17.05 -11.70
CA SER A 18 -5.19 15.67 -11.26
C SER A 18 -3.90 14.88 -11.46
N ILE A 19 -3.46 14.14 -10.43
CA ILE A 19 -2.30 13.26 -10.52
C ILE A 19 -2.54 12.24 -11.64
N PRO A 20 -1.59 12.05 -12.59
CA PRO A 20 -1.70 11.04 -13.63
C PRO A 20 -1.93 9.64 -13.03
N ILE A 21 -2.86 8.89 -13.61
CA ILE A 21 -3.22 7.54 -13.12
C ILE A 21 -2.04 6.58 -13.12
N ARG A 22 -1.13 6.74 -14.08
CA ARG A 22 0.15 6.04 -14.12
C ARG A 22 1.00 6.30 -12.87
N ASN A 23 1.10 7.54 -12.43
CA ASN A 23 1.88 7.88 -11.24
C ASN A 23 1.23 7.30 -9.99
N ILE A 24 -0.11 7.35 -9.88
CA ILE A 24 -0.85 6.68 -8.79
C ILE A 24 -0.54 5.17 -8.76
N TYR A 25 -0.50 4.52 -9.92
CA TYR A 25 -0.13 3.12 -10.02
C TYR A 25 1.28 2.83 -9.52
N TYR A 26 2.24 3.68 -9.90
CA TYR A 26 3.62 3.56 -9.42
C TYR A 26 3.73 3.74 -7.90
N LEU A 27 3.08 4.76 -7.34
CA LEU A 27 3.00 4.94 -5.89
C LEU A 27 2.52 3.65 -5.20
N MET A 28 1.46 3.02 -5.74
CA MET A 28 0.93 1.77 -5.19
C MET A 28 1.86 0.58 -5.36
N LEU A 29 2.55 0.45 -6.50
CA LEU A 29 3.54 -0.61 -6.71
C LEU A 29 4.66 -0.56 -5.67
N TYR A 30 5.20 0.63 -5.41
CA TYR A 30 6.19 0.84 -4.36
C TYR A 30 5.58 0.62 -2.98
N ALA A 31 4.41 1.18 -2.67
CA ALA A 31 3.74 1.00 -1.38
C ALA A 31 3.48 -0.48 -1.05
N TRP A 32 3.20 -1.32 -2.05
CA TRP A 32 3.01 -2.76 -1.87
C TRP A 32 4.30 -3.59 -1.93
N GLY A 33 5.47 -2.96 -2.16
CA GLY A 33 6.74 -3.66 -2.36
C GLY A 33 6.71 -4.60 -3.58
N LYS A 34 5.97 -4.22 -4.63
CA LYS A 34 5.80 -4.97 -5.89
C LYS A 34 6.39 -4.25 -7.10
N PHE A 35 7.04 -3.12 -6.87
CA PHE A 35 7.79 -2.44 -7.92
C PHE A 35 8.90 -3.35 -8.45
N THR A 36 9.02 -3.47 -9.77
CA THR A 36 10.08 -4.21 -10.45
C THR A 36 10.63 -3.36 -11.59
N PRO A 37 11.93 -3.04 -11.61
CA PRO A 37 12.56 -2.34 -12.73
C PRO A 37 12.29 -3.13 -14.03
N GLY A 38 11.71 -2.47 -15.05
CA GLY A 38 11.34 -3.09 -16.33
C GLY A 38 9.89 -3.57 -16.46
N ALA A 39 9.14 -3.75 -15.36
CA ALA A 39 7.68 -3.98 -15.43
C ALA A 39 6.90 -2.75 -15.93
N LEU A 40 7.59 -1.60 -15.98
CA LEU A 40 7.13 -0.28 -16.40
C LEU A 40 6.64 -0.22 -17.86
N VAL A 41 7.09 -1.15 -18.72
CA VAL A 41 6.88 -1.08 -20.19
C VAL A 41 5.69 -1.94 -20.66
N ASP A 42 5.25 -2.94 -19.88
CA ASP A 42 4.42 -4.04 -20.40
C ASP A 42 2.90 -3.87 -20.16
N VAL A 43 2.50 -2.86 -19.39
CA VAL A 43 1.08 -2.55 -19.17
C VAL A 43 0.89 -1.16 -19.71
N GLY A 44 0.15 -0.99 -20.81
CA GLY A 44 -0.18 0.32 -21.39
C GLY A 44 -0.98 1.21 -20.43
N GLN A 45 -0.30 1.66 -19.38
CA GLN A 45 -0.72 2.48 -18.25
C GLN A 45 -0.94 3.92 -18.69
N ASP A 46 -0.21 4.34 -19.73
CA ASP A 46 -0.31 5.67 -20.33
C ASP A 46 -1.66 5.94 -21.02
N ILE A 47 -2.51 4.91 -21.20
CA ILE A 47 -3.77 5.02 -21.97
C ILE A 47 -5.01 4.71 -21.09
N SER A 48 -4.83 4.34 -19.82
CA SER A 48 -5.97 4.05 -18.96
C SER A 48 -6.65 5.35 -18.51
N PRO A 49 -7.96 5.54 -18.79
CA PRO A 49 -8.65 6.80 -18.53
C PRO A 49 -8.92 7.05 -17.05
N ASP A 50 -9.00 5.98 -16.26
CA ASP A 50 -9.26 6.02 -14.82
C ASP A 50 -8.65 4.81 -14.10
N LEU A 51 -8.73 4.85 -12.77
CA LEU A 51 -8.22 3.82 -11.88
C LEU A 51 -8.96 2.46 -11.99
N PRO A 52 -10.31 2.40 -12.10
CA PRO A 52 -11.04 1.16 -12.39
C PRO A 52 -10.54 0.42 -13.64
N ASN A 53 -10.38 1.15 -14.76
CA ASN A 53 -9.96 0.58 -16.03
C ASN A 53 -8.50 0.13 -15.97
N LEU A 54 -7.64 0.88 -15.29
CA LEU A 54 -6.27 0.44 -15.05
C LEU A 54 -6.23 -0.88 -14.28
N PHE A 55 -6.90 -0.97 -13.13
CA PHE A 55 -6.86 -2.20 -12.33
C PHE A 55 -7.50 -3.38 -13.02
N ALA A 56 -8.61 -3.18 -13.73
CA ALA A 56 -9.23 -4.21 -14.54
C ALA A 56 -8.25 -4.74 -15.60
N LYS A 57 -7.49 -3.84 -16.26
CA LYS A 57 -6.50 -4.21 -17.29
C LYS A 57 -5.32 -4.96 -16.68
N VAL A 58 -4.70 -4.41 -15.63
CA VAL A 58 -3.54 -5.00 -14.95
C VAL A 58 -3.91 -6.36 -14.33
N LEU A 59 -5.07 -6.45 -13.66
CA LEU A 59 -5.54 -7.69 -13.06
C LEU A 59 -5.81 -8.74 -14.14
N ASN A 60 -6.52 -8.39 -15.22
CA ASN A 60 -6.81 -9.31 -16.31
C ASN A 60 -5.52 -9.85 -16.96
N GLN A 61 -4.56 -8.97 -17.29
CA GLN A 61 -3.27 -9.37 -17.84
C GLN A 61 -2.48 -10.26 -16.89
N SER A 62 -2.45 -9.91 -15.60
CA SER A 62 -1.76 -10.70 -14.60
C SER A 62 -2.42 -12.06 -14.40
N THR A 63 -3.75 -12.14 -14.37
CA THR A 63 -4.48 -13.42 -14.35
C THR A 63 -4.22 -14.24 -15.61
N LYS A 64 -4.19 -13.64 -16.80
CA LYS A 64 -3.81 -14.33 -18.05
C LYS A 64 -2.39 -14.89 -17.97
N ARG A 65 -1.45 -14.19 -17.32
CA ARG A 65 -0.09 -14.72 -17.04
C ARG A 65 -0.14 -15.92 -16.08
N LEU A 66 -0.96 -15.87 -15.02
CA LEU A 66 -1.17 -17.00 -14.11
C LEU A 66 -1.74 -18.21 -14.83
N LEU A 67 -2.78 -18.02 -15.64
CA LEU A 67 -3.41 -19.08 -16.43
C LEU A 67 -2.44 -19.76 -17.40
N ARG A 68 -1.53 -19.00 -18.03
CA ARG A 68 -0.49 -19.55 -18.92
C ARG A 68 0.54 -20.39 -18.18
N ARG A 69 0.86 -20.05 -16.93
CA ARG A 69 1.78 -20.80 -16.07
C ARG A 69 1.12 -22.01 -15.39
N GLY A 70 -0.20 -21.99 -15.29
CA GLY A 70 -0.98 -22.89 -14.45
C GLY A 70 -1.37 -22.17 -13.16
N LEU A 71 -2.66 -22.25 -12.80
CA LEU A 71 -3.13 -21.72 -11.53
C LEU A 71 -2.53 -22.53 -10.38
N GLY A 72 -2.22 -21.83 -9.28
CA GLY A 72 -1.77 -22.45 -8.05
C GLY A 72 -2.78 -23.49 -7.56
N GLN A 73 -2.26 -24.64 -7.16
CA GLN A 73 -3.00 -25.71 -6.51
C GLN A 73 -2.52 -25.83 -5.07
N GLY A 74 -3.39 -26.34 -4.20
CA GLY A 74 -3.04 -26.56 -2.81
C GLY A 74 -3.90 -27.65 -2.20
N TYR A 75 -3.45 -28.14 -1.05
CA TYR A 75 -4.19 -29.11 -0.26
C TYR A 75 -5.27 -28.40 0.55
N VAL A 76 -6.51 -28.81 0.35
CA VAL A 76 -7.66 -28.37 1.16
C VAL A 76 -8.15 -29.56 1.96
N GLY A 77 -8.08 -29.43 3.28
CA GLY A 77 -8.57 -30.45 4.20
C GLY A 77 -10.10 -30.48 4.21
N TYR A 78 -10.66 -31.67 4.10
CA TYR A 78 -12.09 -31.92 4.24
C TYR A 78 -12.33 -33.20 5.06
N THR A 79 -13.46 -33.24 5.75
CA THR A 79 -13.90 -34.40 6.51
C THR A 79 -15.05 -35.07 5.77
N ASP A 80 -14.92 -36.37 5.48
CA ASP A 80 -15.93 -37.11 4.72
C ASP A 80 -16.25 -38.48 5.35
N GLU A 81 -17.49 -38.94 5.16
CA GLU A 81 -17.95 -40.27 5.57
C GLU A 81 -17.83 -41.23 4.37
N THR A 82 -16.83 -42.11 4.38
CA THR A 82 -16.51 -42.98 3.24
C THR A 82 -16.45 -44.46 3.64
N ARG A 83 -16.74 -45.34 2.67
CA ARG A 83 -16.57 -46.80 2.80
C ARG A 83 -15.13 -47.25 2.52
N CYS A 84 -14.30 -46.36 1.98
CA CYS A 84 -12.90 -46.62 1.66
C CYS A 84 -12.03 -45.66 2.48
N PRO A 85 -11.71 -45.99 3.75
CA PRO A 85 -11.01 -45.08 4.65
C PRO A 85 -9.64 -44.69 4.09
N ARG A 86 -9.36 -43.39 4.03
CA ARG A 86 -8.07 -42.81 3.62
C ARG A 86 -7.79 -41.58 4.47
N GLY A 87 -6.52 -41.27 4.73
CA GLY A 87 -6.15 -40.14 5.59
C GLY A 87 -6.33 -40.45 7.08
N LYS A 88 -6.66 -39.42 7.87
CA LYS A 88 -6.72 -39.51 9.34
C LYS A 88 -8.13 -39.86 9.81
N LEU A 89 -8.28 -40.99 10.50
CA LEU A 89 -9.56 -41.40 11.07
C LEU A 89 -9.99 -40.48 12.23
N ARG A 90 -11.25 -40.07 12.21
CA ARG A 90 -11.89 -39.26 13.25
C ARG A 90 -12.74 -40.12 14.16
N MET A 91 -12.06 -40.81 15.07
CA MET A 91 -12.65 -41.75 16.03
C MET A 91 -13.75 -41.09 16.89
N ASP A 92 -13.58 -39.81 17.23
CA ASP A 92 -14.57 -39.00 17.94
C ASP A 92 -15.89 -38.89 17.17
N LEU A 93 -15.82 -38.59 15.87
CA LEU A 93 -17.00 -38.46 15.01
C LEU A 93 -17.61 -39.83 14.68
N ILE A 94 -16.75 -40.83 14.44
CA ILE A 94 -17.17 -42.21 14.17
C ILE A 94 -17.98 -42.77 15.34
N ALA A 95 -17.48 -42.61 16.57
CA ALA A 95 -18.18 -43.06 17.77
C ALA A 95 -19.48 -42.28 18.00
N LYS A 96 -19.42 -40.94 17.93
CA LYS A 96 -20.58 -40.06 18.17
C LYS A 96 -21.71 -40.28 17.18
N ARG A 97 -21.40 -40.53 15.91
CA ARG A 97 -22.39 -40.73 14.82
C ARG A 97 -22.67 -42.20 14.53
N GLN A 98 -22.01 -43.12 15.24
CA GLN A 98 -22.10 -44.58 15.06
C GLN A 98 -21.96 -45.01 13.59
N THR A 99 -21.07 -44.37 12.83
CA THR A 99 -20.98 -44.56 11.37
C THR A 99 -20.54 -45.96 10.97
N LEU A 100 -19.78 -46.65 11.83
CA LEU A 100 -19.36 -48.03 11.61
C LEU A 100 -20.53 -49.01 11.50
N LEU A 101 -21.65 -48.76 12.20
CA LEU A 101 -22.85 -49.60 12.08
C LEU A 101 -23.45 -49.57 10.67
N ARG A 102 -23.17 -48.50 9.91
CA ARG A 102 -23.60 -48.31 8.52
C ARG A 102 -22.49 -48.68 7.51
N GLY A 103 -21.34 -49.16 8.00
CA GLY A 103 -20.17 -49.50 7.17
C GLY A 103 -19.37 -48.29 6.68
N PHE A 104 -19.47 -47.13 7.35
CA PHE A 104 -18.75 -45.91 6.98
C PHE A 104 -17.73 -45.49 8.05
N ALA A 105 -16.58 -44.99 7.60
CA ALA A 105 -15.58 -44.32 8.44
C ALA A 105 -15.58 -42.82 8.16
N VAL A 106 -15.39 -42.01 9.20
CA VAL A 106 -15.20 -40.56 9.07
C VAL A 106 -13.71 -40.27 9.03
N CYS A 107 -13.23 -39.71 7.93
CA CYS A 107 -11.81 -39.42 7.73
C CYS A 107 -11.59 -37.95 7.39
N ASP A 108 -10.54 -37.36 7.96
CA ASP A 108 -9.96 -36.11 7.49
C ASP A 108 -8.98 -36.45 6.36
N MET A 109 -9.24 -35.87 5.19
CA MET A 109 -8.48 -36.07 3.95
C MET A 109 -8.06 -34.71 3.38
N ASP A 110 -6.97 -34.70 2.62
CA ASP A 110 -6.51 -33.52 1.91
C ASP A 110 -6.70 -33.73 0.40
N GLU A 111 -7.49 -32.87 -0.24
CA GLU A 111 -7.64 -32.86 -1.69
C GLU A 111 -6.70 -31.83 -2.33
N PHE A 112 -5.93 -32.26 -3.33
CA PHE A 112 -5.11 -31.35 -4.13
C PHE A 112 -5.98 -30.68 -5.20
N THR A 113 -6.35 -29.42 -4.97
CA THR A 113 -7.36 -28.72 -5.77
C THR A 113 -6.90 -27.34 -6.23
N LEU A 114 -7.54 -26.86 -7.30
CA LEU A 114 -7.46 -25.48 -7.76
C LEU A 114 -8.32 -24.54 -6.90
N ASP A 115 -9.22 -25.07 -6.09
CA ASP A 115 -10.16 -24.30 -5.28
C ASP A 115 -9.53 -23.75 -3.98
N ILE A 116 -8.37 -23.11 -4.13
CA ILE A 116 -7.68 -22.43 -3.03
C ILE A 116 -8.14 -20.99 -2.89
N LEU A 117 -8.01 -20.44 -1.69
CA LEU A 117 -8.41 -19.08 -1.34
C LEU A 117 -7.89 -18.01 -2.32
N HIS A 118 -6.66 -18.17 -2.79
CA HIS A 118 -6.02 -17.25 -3.74
C HIS A 118 -6.79 -17.17 -5.07
N ASN A 119 -7.21 -18.31 -5.61
CA ASN A 119 -7.98 -18.38 -6.85
C ASN A 119 -9.42 -17.90 -6.64
N GLN A 120 -10.02 -18.23 -5.49
CA GLN A 120 -11.37 -17.78 -5.13
C GLN A 120 -11.44 -16.24 -5.03
N ILE A 121 -10.43 -15.60 -4.42
CA ILE A 121 -10.32 -14.14 -4.36
C ILE A 121 -10.22 -13.55 -5.77
N LEU A 122 -9.32 -14.07 -6.62
CA LEU A 122 -9.19 -13.58 -7.99
C LEU A 122 -10.49 -13.71 -8.78
N LYS A 123 -11.14 -14.88 -8.73
CA LYS A 123 -12.44 -15.12 -9.39
C LYS A 123 -13.48 -14.10 -8.93
N SER A 124 -13.57 -13.86 -7.62
CA SER A 124 -14.52 -12.90 -7.05
C SER A 124 -14.24 -11.46 -7.51
N THR A 125 -12.98 -11.03 -7.51
CA THR A 125 -12.58 -9.69 -7.98
C THR A 125 -12.85 -9.49 -9.47
N LEU A 126 -12.47 -10.46 -10.30
CA LEU A 126 -12.73 -10.41 -11.74
C LEU A 126 -14.23 -10.30 -12.03
N ARG A 127 -15.07 -11.05 -11.29
CA ARG A 127 -16.53 -10.94 -11.40
C ARG A 127 -17.01 -9.54 -11.07
N LYS A 128 -16.59 -8.98 -9.93
CA LYS A 128 -17.00 -7.64 -9.49
C LYS A 128 -16.60 -6.56 -10.48
N LEU A 129 -15.40 -6.63 -11.06
CA LEU A 129 -14.95 -5.68 -12.09
C LEU A 129 -15.72 -5.87 -13.40
N SER A 130 -16.06 -7.10 -13.77
CA SER A 130 -16.85 -7.38 -14.98
C SER A 130 -18.29 -6.87 -14.91
N SER A 131 -18.81 -6.62 -13.71
CA SER A 131 -20.14 -6.04 -13.46
C SER A 131 -20.10 -4.56 -13.09
N CYS A 132 -18.93 -3.96 -12.86
CA CYS A 132 -18.76 -2.55 -12.51
C CYS A 132 -19.03 -1.67 -13.74
N LYS A 133 -19.90 -0.65 -13.61
CA LYS A 133 -20.28 0.21 -14.74
C LYS A 133 -19.15 1.14 -15.19
N ASP A 134 -18.25 1.50 -14.27
CA ASP A 134 -17.10 2.38 -14.53
C ASP A 134 -16.01 1.71 -15.39
N VAL A 135 -16.05 0.38 -15.52
CA VAL A 135 -15.12 -0.37 -16.38
C VAL A 135 -15.66 -0.41 -17.81
N GLN A 136 -14.79 -0.06 -18.77
CA GLN A 136 -15.11 -0.06 -20.20
C GLN A 136 -15.68 -1.39 -20.67
N GLN A 137 -16.66 -1.33 -21.58
CA GLN A 137 -17.41 -2.50 -22.05
C GLN A 137 -16.51 -3.58 -22.67
N SER A 138 -15.50 -3.19 -23.45
CA SER A 138 -14.51 -4.11 -24.03
C SER A 138 -13.75 -4.88 -22.96
N LEU A 139 -13.26 -4.18 -21.94
CA LEU A 139 -12.52 -4.77 -20.84
C LEU A 139 -13.41 -5.65 -19.96
N ARG A 140 -14.67 -5.26 -19.72
CA ARG A 140 -15.66 -6.13 -19.06
C ARG A 140 -15.88 -7.42 -19.83
N HIS A 141 -15.95 -7.37 -21.15
CA HIS A 141 -16.06 -8.56 -21.99
C HIS A 141 -14.85 -9.47 -21.83
N GLU A 142 -13.63 -8.92 -21.88
CA GLU A 142 -12.40 -9.70 -21.66
C GLU A 142 -12.35 -10.35 -20.27
N LEU A 143 -12.75 -9.62 -19.22
CA LEU A 143 -12.81 -10.15 -17.86
C LEU A 143 -13.76 -11.36 -17.78
N ARG A 144 -14.92 -11.30 -18.47
CA ARG A 144 -15.87 -12.44 -18.54
C ARG A 144 -15.28 -13.64 -19.26
N LEU A 145 -14.48 -13.43 -20.31
CA LEU A 145 -13.77 -14.53 -20.97
C LEU A 145 -12.75 -15.18 -20.04
N THR A 146 -11.97 -14.38 -19.31
CA THR A 146 -11.02 -14.88 -18.30
C THR A 146 -11.73 -15.64 -17.17
N LEU A 147 -12.90 -15.15 -16.71
CA LEU A 147 -13.70 -15.81 -15.67
C LEU A 147 -14.15 -17.22 -16.03
N LYS A 148 -14.44 -17.51 -17.31
CA LYS A 148 -14.81 -18.86 -17.76
C LYS A 148 -13.73 -19.91 -17.46
N ARG A 149 -12.47 -19.48 -17.35
CA ARG A 149 -11.33 -20.36 -17.00
C ARG A 149 -11.27 -20.74 -15.52
N PHE A 150 -12.11 -20.14 -14.68
CA PHE A 150 -12.24 -20.42 -13.24
C PHE A 150 -13.50 -21.25 -12.92
N ALA A 151 -13.94 -22.11 -13.86
CA ALA A 151 -15.16 -22.92 -13.69
C ALA A 151 -15.09 -23.83 -12.44
N ASN A 152 -13.92 -24.41 -12.16
CA ASN A 152 -13.69 -25.34 -11.05
C ASN A 152 -13.23 -24.65 -9.76
N VAL A 153 -13.46 -23.35 -9.62
CA VAL A 153 -13.11 -22.57 -8.43
C VAL A 153 -14.40 -22.06 -7.81
N THR A 154 -14.61 -22.28 -6.53
CA THR A 154 -15.83 -21.92 -5.83
C THR A 154 -15.93 -20.41 -5.64
N ASP A 155 -17.15 -19.89 -5.63
CA ASP A 155 -17.39 -18.48 -5.37
C ASP A 155 -17.47 -18.16 -3.90
N ILE A 156 -16.75 -17.12 -3.50
CA ILE A 156 -16.75 -16.64 -2.12
C ILE A 156 -17.21 -15.19 -2.03
N ARG A 157 -17.88 -14.87 -0.93
CA ARG A 157 -18.10 -13.50 -0.50
C ARG A 157 -16.81 -12.99 0.14
N VAL A 158 -16.10 -12.14 -0.59
CA VAL A 158 -14.87 -11.52 -0.09
C VAL A 158 -15.20 -10.52 1.01
N SER A 159 -14.44 -10.57 2.11
CA SER A 159 -14.45 -9.65 3.24
C SER A 159 -13.01 -9.23 3.60
N GLY A 160 -12.84 -8.21 4.45
CA GLY A 160 -11.50 -7.85 4.94
C GLY A 160 -10.78 -9.01 5.65
N SER A 161 -11.51 -9.85 6.38
CA SER A 161 -10.95 -11.03 7.06
C SER A 161 -10.47 -12.12 6.09
N VAL A 162 -11.00 -12.17 4.86
CA VAL A 162 -10.52 -13.09 3.82
C VAL A 162 -9.09 -12.74 3.41
N PHE A 163 -8.77 -11.45 3.24
CA PHE A 163 -7.41 -11.01 2.88
C PHE A 163 -6.40 -11.24 4.00
N ALA A 164 -6.81 -11.07 5.26
CA ALA A 164 -5.95 -11.36 6.42
C ALA A 164 -5.51 -12.84 6.52
N ARG A 165 -6.28 -13.76 5.94
CA ARG A 165 -5.97 -15.21 5.92
C ARG A 165 -5.04 -15.61 4.77
N VAL A 166 -4.77 -14.71 3.82
CA VAL A 166 -3.92 -15.02 2.67
C VAL A 166 -2.48 -15.15 3.12
N GLN A 167 -1.91 -16.34 2.92
CA GLN A 167 -0.49 -16.60 3.14
C GLN A 167 0.17 -16.97 1.82
N LEU A 168 1.13 -16.15 1.38
CA LEU A 168 1.86 -16.37 0.15
C LEU A 168 3.12 -17.20 0.42
N SER A 169 3.11 -18.45 -0.01
CA SER A 169 4.32 -19.26 -0.09
C SER A 169 5.21 -18.80 -1.25
N ARG A 170 6.49 -19.20 -1.25
CA ARG A 170 7.44 -18.89 -2.32
C ARG A 170 6.91 -19.34 -3.70
N ASN A 171 6.20 -20.47 -3.74
CA ASN A 171 5.60 -21.01 -4.97
C ASN A 171 4.43 -20.19 -5.50
N LEU A 172 3.78 -19.39 -4.65
CA LEU A 172 2.67 -18.51 -5.00
C LEU A 172 3.09 -17.03 -5.06
N ALA A 173 4.38 -16.71 -5.06
CA ALA A 173 4.86 -15.33 -5.06
C ALA A 173 4.29 -14.47 -6.20
N HIS A 174 4.00 -15.09 -7.35
CA HIS A 174 3.39 -14.45 -8.52
C HIS A 174 1.92 -14.02 -8.32
N TYR A 175 1.23 -14.53 -7.29
CA TYR A 175 -0.10 -14.04 -6.87
C TYR A 175 -0.03 -12.71 -6.11
N GLY A 176 1.15 -12.29 -5.65
CA GLY A 176 1.30 -11.13 -4.76
C GLY A 176 0.66 -9.85 -5.31
N LEU A 177 1.01 -9.44 -6.52
CA LEU A 177 0.44 -8.23 -7.13
C LEU A 177 -1.07 -8.39 -7.45
N PRO A 178 -1.54 -9.45 -8.12
CA PRO A 178 -2.97 -9.68 -8.36
C PRO A 178 -3.83 -9.65 -7.10
N LEU A 179 -3.33 -10.19 -5.98
CA LEU A 179 -4.05 -10.18 -4.72
C LEU A 179 -4.05 -8.81 -4.06
N LYS A 180 -2.96 -8.04 -4.15
CA LYS A 180 -2.96 -6.64 -3.67
C LYS A 180 -3.90 -5.74 -4.47
N ILE A 181 -3.98 -5.94 -5.78
CA ILE A 181 -4.99 -5.27 -6.60
C ILE A 181 -6.39 -5.73 -6.20
N SER A 182 -6.59 -7.02 -5.94
CA SER A 182 -7.89 -7.55 -5.49
C SER A 182 -8.34 -6.97 -4.15
N GLU A 183 -7.42 -6.85 -3.19
CA GLU A 183 -7.63 -6.21 -1.89
C GLU A 183 -8.00 -4.74 -2.06
N PHE A 184 -7.25 -4.02 -2.90
CA PHE A 184 -7.51 -2.61 -3.19
C PHE A 184 -8.88 -2.40 -3.85
N VAL A 185 -9.19 -3.18 -4.88
CA VAL A 185 -10.48 -3.14 -5.59
C VAL A 185 -11.62 -3.45 -4.64
N PHE A 186 -11.44 -4.40 -3.72
CA PHE A 186 -12.45 -4.71 -2.71
C PHE A 186 -12.78 -3.50 -1.81
N HIS A 187 -11.76 -2.77 -1.34
CA HIS A 187 -11.98 -1.57 -0.52
C HIS A 187 -12.51 -0.37 -1.31
N SER A 188 -12.30 -0.36 -2.62
CA SER A 188 -12.68 0.75 -3.49
C SER A 188 -14.06 0.60 -4.14
N LEU A 189 -14.56 -0.64 -4.29
CA LEU A 189 -15.89 -0.90 -4.84
C LEU A 189 -16.96 -0.80 -3.75
N MET A 190 -17.90 0.13 -3.94
CA MET A 190 -19.10 0.26 -3.12
C MET A 190 -20.34 -0.18 -3.92
N PRO A 191 -21.40 -0.64 -3.24
CA PRO A 191 -22.71 -0.79 -3.87
C PRO A 191 -23.15 0.55 -4.46
N ASP A 192 -23.70 0.52 -5.67
CA ASP A 192 -24.35 1.67 -6.31
C ASP A 192 -25.51 2.18 -5.42
N GLU A 193 -25.78 3.49 -5.42
CA GLU A 193 -26.82 4.11 -4.58
C GLU A 193 -28.22 3.53 -4.86
N LEU A 194 -28.41 3.00 -6.07
CA LEU A 194 -29.62 2.32 -6.55
C LEU A 194 -29.59 0.80 -6.35
N GLY A 195 -28.59 0.24 -5.67
CA GLY A 195 -28.47 -1.19 -5.33
C GLY A 195 -28.25 -2.15 -6.51
N SER A 196 -28.19 -1.63 -7.76
CA SER A 196 -28.17 -2.44 -8.99
C SER A 196 -26.77 -2.73 -9.55
N GLY A 197 -25.70 -2.26 -8.91
CA GLY A 197 -24.33 -2.41 -9.40
C GLY A 197 -23.25 -2.08 -8.38
N ASN A 198 -22.00 -2.07 -8.83
CA ASN A 198 -20.87 -1.58 -8.04
C ASN A 198 -20.31 -0.30 -8.69
N LYS A 199 -19.99 0.70 -7.88
CA LYS A 199 -19.33 1.95 -8.27
C LYS A 199 -17.97 2.04 -7.58
N PHE A 200 -16.96 2.51 -8.30
CA PHE A 200 -15.63 2.72 -7.75
C PHE A 200 -15.56 4.07 -7.05
N LYS A 201 -15.27 4.09 -5.75
CA LYS A 201 -15.06 5.34 -5.01
C LYS A 201 -13.78 6.00 -5.47
N ASN A 202 -13.78 7.33 -5.57
CA ASN A 202 -12.56 8.10 -5.80
C ASN A 202 -11.66 8.00 -4.56
N ILE A 203 -10.68 7.09 -4.60
CA ILE A 203 -9.77 6.83 -3.48
C ILE A 203 -8.92 8.06 -3.13
N LEU A 204 -8.67 8.93 -4.11
CA LEU A 204 -7.83 10.12 -3.97
C LEU A 204 -8.44 11.13 -2.99
N GLU A 205 -9.76 11.02 -2.73
CA GLU A 205 -10.48 11.83 -1.75
C GLU A 205 -10.40 11.27 -0.34
N ASN A 206 -9.97 10.01 -0.15
CA ASN A 206 -9.76 9.43 1.16
C ASN A 206 -8.35 9.76 1.69
N GLU A 207 -8.21 10.93 2.30
CA GLU A 207 -6.93 11.44 2.82
C GLU A 207 -6.23 10.43 3.74
N LYS A 208 -6.96 9.74 4.63
CA LYS A 208 -6.37 8.77 5.57
C LYS A 208 -5.73 7.58 4.84
N GLN A 209 -6.42 7.05 3.84
CA GLN A 209 -5.91 5.90 3.08
C GLN A 209 -4.76 6.32 2.16
N MET A 210 -4.86 7.48 1.53
CA MET A 210 -3.80 8.01 0.69
C MET A 210 -2.56 8.41 1.49
N ALA A 211 -2.71 8.89 2.73
CA ALA A 211 -1.59 9.12 3.63
C ALA A 211 -0.81 7.83 3.88
N ALA A 212 -1.50 6.73 4.24
CA ALA A 212 -0.85 5.44 4.45
C ALA A 212 -0.17 4.89 3.19
N ILE A 213 -0.77 5.08 2.01
CA ILE A 213 -0.17 4.70 0.72
C ILE A 213 1.07 5.54 0.44
N PHE A 214 1.02 6.86 0.67
CA PHE A 214 2.12 7.78 0.42
C PHE A 214 3.30 7.54 1.36
N GLU A 215 3.03 7.29 2.64
CA GLU A 215 4.02 6.88 3.64
C GLU A 215 4.72 5.58 3.22
N ALA A 216 3.95 4.53 2.92
CA ALA A 216 4.48 3.24 2.50
C ALA A 216 5.22 3.34 1.15
N PHE A 217 4.75 4.20 0.24
CA PHE A 217 5.41 4.53 -1.01
C PHE A 217 6.81 5.06 -0.75
N LEU A 218 6.94 6.17 -0.01
CA LEU A 218 8.23 6.82 0.24
C LEU A 218 9.18 5.89 0.99
N LEU A 219 8.68 5.15 2.00
CA LEU A 219 9.46 4.16 2.74
C LEU A 219 10.07 3.11 1.80
N ASN A 220 9.26 2.50 0.93
CA ASN A 220 9.73 1.45 0.03
C ASN A 220 10.51 2.00 -1.16
N PHE A 221 10.23 3.23 -1.59
CA PHE A 221 11.01 3.96 -2.58
C PHE A 221 12.44 4.14 -2.09
N TYR A 222 12.63 4.78 -0.92
CA TYR A 222 13.97 5.01 -0.40
C TYR A 222 14.69 3.70 -0.06
N LYS A 223 13.99 2.67 0.45
CA LYS A 223 14.58 1.33 0.63
C LYS A 223 15.16 0.73 -0.64
N LEU A 224 14.49 0.93 -1.78
CA LEU A 224 14.89 0.34 -3.06
C LEU A 224 15.93 1.19 -3.79
N GLU A 225 15.74 2.51 -3.78
CA GLU A 225 16.45 3.44 -4.66
C GLU A 225 17.66 4.12 -3.99
N SER A 226 17.72 4.19 -2.66
CA SER A 226 18.82 4.88 -1.94
C SER A 226 19.97 3.94 -1.54
N GLN A 227 21.04 3.91 -2.33
CA GLN A 227 22.14 2.94 -2.14
C GLN A 227 23.09 3.24 -0.96
N ASN A 228 23.04 4.47 -0.44
CA ASN A 228 23.93 4.96 0.63
C ASN A 228 23.18 5.17 1.96
N PHE A 229 21.98 4.59 2.10
CA PHE A 229 21.20 4.67 3.32
C PHE A 229 20.61 3.31 3.67
N GLU A 230 20.63 2.98 4.96
CA GLU A 230 19.77 1.96 5.52
C GLU A 230 18.43 2.62 5.88
N VAL A 231 17.34 2.16 5.27
CA VAL A 231 16.02 2.80 5.36
C VAL A 231 15.04 1.91 6.10
N GLY A 232 14.35 2.48 7.09
CA GLY A 232 13.32 1.78 7.86
C GLY A 232 12.39 2.73 8.58
N SER A 233 11.42 2.19 9.30
CA SER A 233 10.61 2.91 10.29
C SER A 233 11.16 2.59 11.67
N GLN A 234 11.39 3.59 12.53
CA GLN A 234 11.98 3.37 13.85
C GLN A 234 10.94 3.61 14.95
N ARG A 235 10.75 2.60 15.82
CA ARG A 235 10.01 2.78 17.07
C ARG A 235 10.90 3.45 18.11
N LEU A 236 10.53 4.65 18.52
CA LEU A 236 11.17 5.42 19.57
C LEU A 236 10.45 5.15 20.89
N GLN A 237 11.23 5.11 21.98
CA GLN A 237 10.68 5.04 23.33
C GLN A 237 10.75 6.44 23.91
N TRP A 238 9.74 6.81 24.69
CA TRP A 238 9.76 8.05 25.44
C TRP A 238 10.90 8.02 26.44
N ASP A 239 11.64 9.11 26.50
CA ASP A 239 12.58 9.39 27.58
C ASP A 239 11.79 9.92 28.78
N ALA A 240 11.12 9.00 29.47
CA ALA A 240 10.23 9.28 30.58
C ALA A 240 10.56 8.37 31.75
N VAL A 241 10.59 8.95 32.95
CA VAL A 241 10.79 8.22 34.21
C VAL A 241 9.46 8.21 34.96
N SER A 242 9.09 7.06 35.52
CA SER A 242 7.93 6.94 36.40
C SER A 242 8.27 6.12 37.63
N GLN A 243 7.70 6.49 38.77
CA GLN A 243 7.81 5.72 40.02
C GLN A 243 7.12 4.35 39.91
N ASN A 244 6.09 4.24 39.07
CA ASN A 244 5.44 2.98 38.74
C ASN A 244 5.70 2.64 37.26
N SER A 245 6.46 1.58 37.02
CA SER A 245 6.81 1.16 35.66
C SER A 245 5.59 0.81 34.80
N ALA A 246 4.47 0.40 35.41
CA ALA A 246 3.22 0.15 34.69
C ALA A 246 2.66 1.42 34.03
N HIS A 247 2.97 2.62 34.54
CA HIS A 247 2.50 3.87 33.96
C HIS A 247 3.12 4.15 32.58
N LEU A 248 4.33 3.63 32.32
CA LEU A 248 5.00 3.80 31.03
C LEU A 248 4.23 3.12 29.88
N ASN A 249 3.40 2.12 30.17
CA ASN A 249 2.56 1.45 29.18
C ASN A 249 1.41 2.31 28.64
N PHE A 250 1.06 3.41 29.34
CA PHE A 250 0.05 4.36 28.88
C PHE A 250 0.62 5.45 27.97
N LEU A 251 1.94 5.50 27.80
CA LEU A 251 2.55 6.43 26.86
C LEU A 251 2.29 5.97 25.41
N PRO A 252 1.95 6.89 24.50
CA PRO A 252 1.68 6.55 23.12
C PRO A 252 2.95 6.01 22.45
N GLY A 253 2.80 5.05 21.54
CA GLY A 253 3.92 4.62 20.71
C GLY A 253 4.43 5.77 19.84
N MET A 254 5.74 6.02 19.83
CA MET A 254 6.37 6.89 18.85
C MET A 254 6.97 6.03 17.75
N GLN A 255 6.53 6.22 16.52
CA GLN A 255 7.07 5.55 15.35
C GLN A 255 7.29 6.59 14.27
N THR A 256 8.50 6.63 13.71
CA THR A 256 8.80 7.44 12.54
C THR A 256 8.24 6.75 11.30
N ASP A 257 7.72 7.55 10.37
CA ASP A 257 7.31 7.08 9.06
C ASP A 257 8.54 6.49 8.34
N ILE A 258 9.61 7.29 8.23
CA ILE A 258 10.83 6.93 7.52
C ILE A 258 12.04 7.46 8.30
N THR A 259 13.05 6.61 8.46
CA THR A 259 14.36 6.95 9.00
C THR A 259 15.40 6.44 8.01
N LEU A 260 16.23 7.33 7.50
CA LEU A 260 17.37 7.01 6.65
C LEU A 260 18.66 7.17 7.44
N LYS A 261 19.35 6.06 7.69
CA LYS A 261 20.66 6.04 8.35
C LYS A 261 21.75 5.96 7.30
N GLY A 262 22.58 6.98 7.22
CA GLY A 262 23.62 7.06 6.22
C GLY A 262 24.66 5.96 6.39
N THR A 263 25.03 5.36 5.27
CA THR A 263 26.09 4.35 5.15
C THR A 263 27.12 4.83 4.12
N LYS A 264 28.29 4.20 4.09
CA LYS A 264 29.38 4.53 3.15
C LYS A 264 29.71 6.03 3.19
N SER A 265 29.49 6.75 2.08
CA SER A 265 29.78 8.18 1.94
C SER A 265 28.91 9.09 2.82
N ASN A 266 27.80 8.57 3.38
CA ASN A 266 26.89 9.31 4.27
C ASN A 266 26.98 8.86 5.73
N ALA A 267 28.00 8.08 6.12
CA ALA A 267 28.15 7.56 7.47
C ALA A 267 28.07 8.68 8.53
N GLY A 268 27.33 8.44 9.61
CA GLY A 268 27.12 9.40 10.70
C GLY A 268 25.95 10.37 10.48
N ARG A 269 25.29 10.36 9.32
CA ARG A 269 24.08 11.17 9.06
C ARG A 269 22.81 10.37 9.33
N ILE A 270 21.83 10.96 9.98
CA ILE A 270 20.48 10.37 10.14
C ILE A 270 19.44 11.38 9.67
N ILE A 271 18.59 10.97 8.74
CA ILE A 271 17.45 11.76 8.28
C ILE A 271 16.19 11.12 8.83
N VAL A 272 15.45 11.86 9.65
CA VAL A 272 14.12 11.48 10.10
C VAL A 272 13.12 12.18 9.20
N SER A 273 12.31 11.39 8.50
CA SER A 273 11.32 11.91 7.57
C SER A 273 9.91 11.54 7.99
N ASP A 274 9.01 12.50 7.78
CA ASP A 274 7.58 12.41 8.08
C ASP A 274 6.82 12.76 6.78
N ALA A 275 5.87 11.90 6.40
CA ALA A 275 5.16 11.98 5.14
C ALA A 275 3.70 12.40 5.39
N LYS A 276 3.24 13.45 4.70
CA LYS A 276 1.92 14.02 4.97
C LYS A 276 1.14 14.21 3.68
N TYR A 277 0.04 13.46 3.52
CA TYR A 277 -0.86 13.60 2.38
C TYR A 277 -2.00 14.55 2.72
N TYR A 278 -1.93 15.77 2.19
CA TYR A 278 -2.98 16.80 2.32
C TYR A 278 -3.19 17.49 0.98
N LYS A 279 -4.44 17.89 0.70
CA LYS A 279 -4.75 18.70 -0.50
C LYS A 279 -3.96 20.01 -0.56
N GLU A 280 -3.69 20.61 0.60
CA GLU A 280 -2.85 21.80 0.74
C GLU A 280 -1.78 21.55 1.80
N ALA A 281 -0.50 21.63 1.40
CA ALA A 281 0.66 21.51 2.29
C ALA A 281 0.75 22.67 3.30
N LEU A 282 0.31 23.87 2.89
CA LEU A 282 0.30 25.07 3.73
C LEU A 282 -1.13 25.42 4.16
N THR A 283 -1.31 25.85 5.41
CA THR A 283 -2.57 26.40 5.92
C THR A 283 -2.61 27.91 5.77
N LYS A 284 -3.78 28.47 5.47
CA LYS A 284 -4.02 29.92 5.47
C LYS A 284 -4.38 30.40 6.89
N GLY A 285 -3.59 31.32 7.44
CA GLY A 285 -3.90 31.99 8.70
C GLY A 285 -4.96 33.08 8.57
N ARG A 286 -5.37 33.67 9.71
CA ARG A 286 -6.40 34.74 9.80
C ARG A 286 -6.13 35.97 8.91
N PHE A 287 -4.88 36.21 8.53
CA PHE A 287 -4.45 37.32 7.67
C PHE A 287 -3.95 36.88 6.28
N GLY A 288 -4.31 35.68 5.82
CA GLY A 288 -3.91 35.17 4.49
C GLY A 288 -2.46 34.66 4.40
N LYS A 289 -1.64 34.84 5.44
CA LYS A 289 -0.29 34.26 5.52
C LYS A 289 -0.38 32.74 5.47
N LYS A 290 0.31 32.12 4.50
CA LYS A 290 0.46 30.67 4.38
C LYS A 290 1.56 30.18 5.33
N THR A 291 1.27 29.16 6.12
CA THR A 291 2.22 28.55 7.07
C THR A 291 2.16 27.03 7.00
N VAL A 292 3.26 26.37 7.33
CA VAL A 292 3.26 24.92 7.53
C VAL A 292 2.38 24.57 8.73
N ARG A 293 1.73 23.41 8.69
CA ARG A 293 0.91 22.89 9.80
C ARG A 293 1.80 22.64 11.01
N SER A 294 1.53 23.37 12.11
CA SER A 294 2.31 23.28 13.34
C SER A 294 2.35 21.86 13.93
N ALA A 295 1.24 21.13 13.84
CA ALA A 295 1.16 19.74 14.31
C ALA A 295 2.23 18.83 13.69
N HIS A 296 2.54 19.01 12.40
CA HIS A 296 3.54 18.20 11.71
C HIS A 296 4.96 18.57 12.18
N LEU A 297 5.21 19.87 12.39
CA LEU A 297 6.49 20.34 12.95
C LEU A 297 6.70 19.84 14.37
N TYR A 298 5.66 19.84 15.20
CA TYR A 298 5.73 19.31 16.56
C TYR A 298 6.06 17.82 16.56
N GLN A 299 5.35 17.03 15.76
CA GLN A 299 5.60 15.59 15.62
C GLN A 299 7.05 15.31 15.16
N LEU A 300 7.50 15.97 14.09
CA LEU A 300 8.86 15.80 13.58
C LEU A 300 9.91 16.21 14.61
N SER A 301 9.72 17.35 15.28
CA SER A 301 10.66 17.85 16.29
C SER A 301 10.83 16.86 17.45
N THR A 302 9.74 16.26 17.92
CA THR A 302 9.79 15.20 18.94
C THR A 302 10.65 14.02 18.46
N TYR A 303 10.49 13.58 17.21
CA TYR A 303 11.31 12.49 16.67
C TYR A 303 12.78 12.86 16.56
N LEU A 304 13.12 14.09 16.17
CA LEU A 304 14.50 14.56 16.04
C LEU A 304 15.22 14.54 17.40
N ILE A 305 14.58 15.08 18.44
CA ILE A 305 15.13 15.12 19.80
C ILE A 305 15.42 13.70 20.31
N HIS A 306 14.46 12.78 20.20
CA HIS A 306 14.66 11.40 20.66
C HIS A 306 15.67 10.63 19.80
N THR A 307 15.76 10.93 18.51
CA THR A 307 16.75 10.31 17.62
C THR A 307 18.17 10.77 17.96
N GLN A 308 18.36 12.08 18.20
CA GLN A 308 19.66 12.64 18.60
C GLN A 308 20.11 12.12 19.97
N SER A 309 19.20 12.06 20.95
CA SER A 309 19.51 11.51 22.28
C SER A 309 20.05 10.07 22.21
N LYS A 310 19.50 9.24 21.32
CA LYS A 310 19.96 7.86 21.10
C LYS A 310 21.22 7.74 20.23
N ASN A 311 21.57 8.77 19.47
CA ASN A 311 22.72 8.76 18.57
C ASN A 311 23.53 10.07 18.74
N PRO A 312 24.24 10.24 19.88
CA PRO A 312 24.90 11.51 20.20
C PRO A 312 25.90 11.98 19.16
N ASP A 313 26.61 11.04 18.52
CA ASP A 313 27.66 11.32 17.53
C ASP A 313 27.10 11.53 16.11
N ALA A 314 25.80 11.30 15.89
CA ALA A 314 25.20 11.44 14.58
C ALA A 314 24.72 12.86 14.32
N VAL A 315 24.82 13.29 13.05
CA VAL A 315 24.18 14.51 12.56
C VAL A 315 22.75 14.19 12.17
N VAL A 316 21.80 14.57 13.02
CA VAL A 316 20.37 14.33 12.81
C VAL A 316 19.72 15.52 12.10
N SER A 317 18.92 15.22 11.07
CA SER A 317 18.16 16.21 10.30
C SER A 317 16.73 15.74 10.03
N GLY A 318 15.81 16.70 9.85
CA GLY A 318 14.40 16.45 9.57
C GLY A 318 14.04 16.68 8.11
N LEU A 319 13.15 15.84 7.57
CA LEU A 319 12.60 15.98 6.23
C LEU A 319 11.08 15.79 6.23
N LEU A 320 10.33 16.84 5.97
CA LEU A 320 8.87 16.79 5.88
C LEU A 320 8.45 16.82 4.41
N ILE A 321 7.78 15.76 3.94
CA ILE A 321 7.42 15.59 2.52
C ILE A 321 5.92 15.63 2.33
N TYR A 322 5.47 16.46 1.39
CA TYR A 322 4.08 16.54 0.93
C TYR A 322 3.96 16.17 -0.55
N PRO A 323 2.89 15.51 -0.99
CA PRO A 323 2.58 15.44 -2.41
C PRO A 323 1.94 16.77 -2.87
N THR A 324 2.28 17.21 -4.08
CA THR A 324 1.60 18.30 -4.79
C THR A 324 1.31 17.88 -6.22
N SER A 325 0.33 18.51 -6.87
CA SER A 325 0.11 18.40 -8.32
C SER A 325 0.35 19.72 -9.05
N GLY A 326 0.77 20.76 -8.33
CA GLY A 326 1.01 22.10 -8.86
C GLY A 326 2.27 22.69 -8.25
N ASP A 327 2.12 23.78 -7.48
CA ASP A 327 3.24 24.52 -6.91
C ASP A 327 4.13 23.63 -6.02
N CYS A 328 5.43 23.66 -6.29
CA CYS A 328 6.44 23.05 -5.45
C CYS A 328 6.81 23.95 -4.27
N LEU A 329 6.90 23.35 -3.09
CA LEU A 329 7.37 23.94 -1.86
C LEU A 329 8.78 23.42 -1.57
N SER A 330 9.71 24.31 -1.26
CA SER A 330 11.02 23.97 -0.71
C SER A 330 11.40 25.01 0.32
N LEU A 331 11.50 24.62 1.58
CA LEU A 331 11.83 25.49 2.70
C LEU A 331 12.91 24.83 3.55
N ASP A 332 13.88 25.64 3.98
CA ASP A 332 14.96 25.22 4.87
C ASP A 332 14.88 25.99 6.18
N TYR A 333 14.94 25.26 7.30
CA TYR A 333 14.87 25.81 8.64
C TYR A 333 15.91 25.18 9.56
N THR A 334 16.20 25.88 10.66
CA THR A 334 16.81 25.28 11.85
C THR A 334 15.78 25.35 12.96
N ILE A 335 15.29 24.19 13.42
CA ILE A 335 14.26 24.08 14.46
C ILE A 335 14.87 23.35 15.65
N MET A 336 14.92 24.02 16.81
CA MET A 336 15.52 23.47 18.04
C MET A 336 16.95 22.94 17.83
N GLY A 337 17.73 23.61 16.98
CA GLY A 337 19.11 23.22 16.64
C GLY A 337 19.23 22.16 15.53
N PHE A 338 18.12 21.58 15.06
CA PHE A 338 18.13 20.60 13.99
C PHE A 338 17.90 21.25 12.61
N PRO A 339 18.68 20.90 11.57
CA PRO A 339 18.33 21.22 10.19
C PRO A 339 17.03 20.51 9.81
N VAL A 340 16.05 21.26 9.31
CA VAL A 340 14.75 20.74 8.86
C VAL A 340 14.46 21.26 7.47
N LYS A 341 14.30 20.33 6.52
CA LYS A 341 13.84 20.63 5.16
C LYS A 341 12.37 20.25 5.01
N ILE A 342 11.60 21.14 4.40
CA ILE A 342 10.17 20.94 4.13
C ILE A 342 9.96 21.07 2.63
N VAL A 343 9.57 19.97 2.00
CA VAL A 343 9.47 19.86 0.54
C VAL A 343 8.11 19.35 0.12
N SER A 344 7.72 19.66 -1.11
CA SER A 344 6.67 18.94 -1.78
C SER A 344 7.18 18.29 -3.05
N VAL A 345 6.78 17.04 -3.31
CA VAL A 345 7.06 16.33 -4.56
C VAL A 345 5.91 16.53 -5.54
N ASN A 346 6.22 16.97 -6.77
CA ASN A 346 5.19 17.15 -7.79
C ASN A 346 4.84 15.82 -8.45
N LEU A 347 3.66 15.28 -8.12
CA LEU A 347 3.18 14.01 -8.66
C LEU A 347 2.55 14.13 -10.05
N ASN A 348 2.46 15.34 -10.63
CA ASN A 348 1.89 15.58 -11.97
C ASN A 348 2.92 15.60 -13.11
N GLN A 349 4.20 15.33 -12.82
CA GLN A 349 5.25 15.26 -13.84
C GLN A 349 5.55 13.81 -14.28
N ALA A 350 6.49 13.64 -15.21
CA ALA A 350 6.91 12.31 -15.62
C ALA A 350 7.57 11.56 -14.46
N TRP A 351 7.40 10.23 -14.41
CA TRP A 351 7.91 9.43 -13.29
C TRP A 351 9.43 9.55 -13.08
N HIS A 352 10.19 9.75 -14.16
CA HIS A 352 11.63 9.97 -14.05
C HIS A 352 11.94 11.24 -13.24
N ASP A 353 11.24 12.34 -13.50
CA ASP A 353 11.45 13.59 -12.77
C ASP A 353 11.01 13.46 -11.30
N ILE A 354 9.92 12.72 -11.02
CA ILE A 354 9.50 12.39 -9.64
C ILE A 354 10.60 11.60 -8.92
N HIS A 355 11.19 10.62 -9.61
CA HIS A 355 12.24 9.78 -9.06
C HIS A 355 13.49 10.59 -8.71
N GLU A 356 13.96 11.44 -9.63
CA GLU A 356 15.10 12.33 -9.40
C GLU A 356 14.82 13.37 -8.29
N GLU A 357 13.62 13.96 -8.27
CA GLU A 357 13.21 14.93 -7.24
C GLU A 357 13.26 14.31 -5.84
N LEU A 358 12.74 13.09 -5.67
CA LEU A 358 12.76 12.39 -4.39
C LEU A 358 14.17 12.03 -3.93
N LEU A 359 15.05 11.62 -4.84
CA LEU A 359 16.46 11.35 -4.52
C LEU A 359 17.21 12.64 -4.17
N GLY A 360 16.88 13.77 -4.80
CA GLY A 360 17.47 15.07 -4.51
C GLY A 360 17.14 15.62 -3.12
N PHE A 361 16.15 15.07 -2.41
CA PHE A 361 15.81 15.51 -1.06
C PHE A 361 16.78 15.04 0.02
N ILE A 362 17.48 13.92 -0.19
CA ILE A 362 18.27 13.22 0.83
C ILE A 362 19.77 13.47 0.75
#